data_AF-A0A939KQ66-F1
#
_entry.id   AF-A0A939KQ66-F1
#
_cell.length_a   1.000
_cell.length_b   1.000
_cell.length_c   1.000
_cell.angle_alpha   90.00
_cell.angle_beta   90.00
_cell.angle_gamma   90.00
#
_symmetry.space_group_name_H-M   'P 1'
#
loop_
_entity.id
_entity.type
_entity.pdbx_description
1 polymer ?
#
loop_
_entity_poly.entity_id
_entity_poly.type
_entity_poly.pdbx_seq_one_letter_code
_entity_poly.pdbx_strand_id
1 'polypeptide(L)'
;MVAMEMQQVGHDARIYEPHQHRKYRATEFRKFLTRIDAQVPEGLDVHLICDNYQTHKTPAVKTRLQNHPRFHMHFTPTYSSWLNQVERFFGFVTEDLLRRSDHSSVQSLEADIRKWVSEWNTNPTPFTWTKTAEQILESIGRLLNRTSGAGH
;
A
#
# COMPACT_ATOMS: atom_id res chain seq x y z
N MET A 1 0.28 12.72 -5.83
CA MET A 1 0.28 11.27 -5.56
C MET A 1 0.31 11.11 -4.05
N VAL A 2 -0.86 10.86 -3.47
CA VAL A 2 -0.99 10.59 -2.03
C VAL A 2 -0.44 9.18 -1.83
N ALA A 3 0.65 9.03 -1.09
CA ALA A 3 1.10 7.72 -0.66
C ALA A 3 0.29 7.39 0.61
N MET A 4 -0.78 6.62 0.44
CA MET A 4 -1.44 5.93 1.53
C MET A 4 -0.92 4.51 1.51
N GLU A 5 -0.34 4.04 2.61
CA GLU A 5 0.26 2.72 2.65
C GLU A 5 -0.50 1.90 3.68
N MET A 6 -1.25 0.91 3.20
CA MET A 6 -2.05 0.03 4.01
C MET A 6 -1.19 -1.11 4.53
N GLN A 7 -1.34 -1.43 5.81
CA GLN A 7 -0.82 -2.68 6.33
C GLN A 7 -1.97 -3.58 6.76
N GLN A 8 -1.86 -4.84 6.35
CA GLN A 8 -2.60 -5.94 6.92
C GLN A 8 -1.66 -6.65 7.90
N VAL A 9 -1.92 -6.53 9.20
CA VAL A 9 -1.19 -7.26 10.24
C VAL A 9 -2.12 -8.37 10.73
N GLY A 10 -2.00 -9.57 10.15
CA GLY A 10 -2.91 -10.69 10.42
C GLY A 10 -4.34 -10.42 9.91
N HIS A 11 -5.35 -10.64 10.77
CA HIS A 11 -6.76 -10.30 10.48
C HIS A 11 -7.09 -8.81 10.72
N ASP A 12 -6.16 -8.02 11.25
CA ASP A 12 -6.35 -6.60 11.55
C ASP A 12 -5.79 -5.75 10.39
N ALA A 13 -6.69 -5.17 9.60
CA ALA A 13 -6.34 -4.25 8.51
C ALA A 13 -6.50 -2.82 9.03
N ARG A 14 -5.38 -2.17 9.37
CA ARG A 14 -5.39 -0.78 9.83
C ARG A 14 -4.77 0.13 8.80
N ILE A 15 -5.41 1.27 8.60
CA ILE A 15 -4.94 2.33 7.73
C ILE A 15 -4.23 3.36 8.60
N TYR A 16 -2.94 3.52 8.38
CA TYR A 16 -2.20 4.60 9.00
C TYR A 16 -2.49 5.90 8.24
N GLU A 17 -2.69 6.98 9.02
CA GLU A 17 -3.01 8.32 8.56
C GLU A 17 -2.34 8.68 7.22
N PRO A 18 -3.10 9.17 6.22
CA PRO A 18 -2.55 9.61 4.94
C PRO A 18 -1.50 10.71 5.14
N HIS A 19 -0.23 10.39 4.88
CA HIS A 19 0.83 11.37 4.88
C HIS A 19 0.80 12.14 3.55
N GLN A 20 0.17 13.32 3.58
CA GLN A 20 0.10 14.21 2.43
C GLN A 20 1.40 14.99 2.26
N HIS A 21 2.33 14.41 1.51
CA HIS A 21 3.54 15.12 1.08
C HIS A 21 3.46 15.42 -0.42
N ARG A 22 3.64 16.69 -0.78
CA ARG A 22 3.67 17.16 -2.18
C ARG A 22 4.72 16.42 -3.04
N LYS A 23 5.71 15.78 -2.41
CA LYS A 23 6.66 14.83 -2.99
C LYS A 23 6.92 13.69 -1.99
N TYR A 24 6.55 12.47 -2.34
CA TYR A 24 6.91 11.29 -1.57
C TYR A 24 8.38 10.94 -1.84
N ARG A 25 9.24 11.24 -0.88
CA ARG A 25 10.70 11.04 -0.97
C ARG A 25 11.12 9.92 -0.03
N ALA A 26 12.34 9.42 -0.22
CA ALA A 26 12.92 8.39 0.65
C ALA A 26 12.91 8.77 2.15
N THR A 27 12.95 10.06 2.46
CA THR A 27 12.83 10.57 3.83
C THR A 27 11.47 10.25 4.45
N GLU A 28 10.39 10.44 3.70
CA GLU A 28 9.03 10.21 4.20
C GLU A 28 8.77 8.71 4.33
N PHE A 29 9.23 7.90 3.38
CA PHE A 29 9.16 6.44 3.50
C PHE A 29 9.92 5.93 4.73
N ARG A 30 11.09 6.50 5.06
CA ARG A 30 11.82 6.13 6.29
C ARG A 30 11.09 6.52 7.58
N LYS A 31 10.42 7.68 7.61
CA LYS A 31 9.57 8.06 8.75
C LYS A 31 8.40 7.09 8.91
N PHE A 32 7.79 6.70 7.80
CA PHE A 32 6.75 5.70 7.78
C PHE A 32 7.22 4.36 8.36
N LEU A 33 8.37 3.84 7.90
CA LEU A 33 8.96 2.62 8.48
C LEU A 33 9.20 2.73 9.99
N THR A 34 9.66 3.89 10.48
CA THR A 34 9.84 4.13 11.92
C THR A 34 8.52 4.06 12.68
N ARG A 35 7.45 4.63 12.12
CA ARG A 35 6.12 4.59 12.73
C ARG A 35 5.58 3.17 12.81
N ILE A 36 5.74 2.39 11.74
CA ILE A 36 5.32 0.98 11.74
C ILE A 36 6.05 0.20 12.83
N ASP A 37 7.38 0.34 12.90
CA ASP A 37 8.20 -0.39 13.87
C ASP A 37 7.75 -0.11 15.31
N ALA A 38 7.32 1.14 15.59
CA ALA A 38 6.81 1.54 16.89
C ALA A 38 5.38 1.05 17.20
N GLN A 39 4.60 0.66 16.19
CA GLN A 39 3.20 0.28 16.33
C GLN A 39 2.96 -1.23 16.24
N VAL A 40 3.86 -1.96 15.59
CA VAL A 40 3.81 -3.43 15.54
C VAL A 40 4.53 -4.00 16.77
N PRO A 41 3.87 -4.85 17.59
CA PRO A 41 4.49 -5.48 18.75
C PRO A 41 5.85 -6.11 18.44
N GLU A 42 6.77 -6.05 19.40
CA GLU A 42 8.07 -6.70 19.29
C GLU A 42 7.92 -8.22 19.07
N GLY A 43 8.86 -8.82 18.33
CA GLY A 43 8.85 -10.25 18.01
C GLY A 43 7.97 -10.67 16.82
N LEU A 44 7.22 -9.74 16.21
CA LEU A 44 6.47 -9.99 14.98
C LEU A 44 7.24 -9.54 13.74
N ASP A 45 7.19 -10.36 12.69
CA ASP A 45 7.64 -10.00 11.36
C ASP A 45 6.67 -9.03 10.69
N VAL A 46 7.23 -8.07 9.96
CA VAL A 46 6.51 -7.01 9.26
C VAL A 46 6.67 -7.23 7.75
N HIS A 47 5.61 -7.69 7.11
CA HIS A 47 5.56 -7.87 5.67
C HIS A 47 4.97 -6.64 5.00
N LEU A 48 5.79 -5.92 4.23
CA LEU A 48 5.39 -4.76 3.44
C LEU A 48 5.15 -5.18 2.00
N ILE A 49 3.95 -4.93 1.48
CA ILE A 49 3.63 -5.13 0.06
C ILE A 49 3.58 -3.74 -0.59
N CYS A 50 4.60 -3.41 -1.37
CA CYS A 50 4.76 -2.11 -2.01
C CYS A 50 4.68 -2.22 -3.53
N ASP A 51 4.36 -1.11 -4.20
CA ASP A 51 4.54 -1.03 -5.65
C ASP A 51 6.03 -0.91 -6.03
N ASN A 52 6.34 -0.97 -7.33
CA ASN A 52 7.71 -0.91 -7.83
C ASN A 52 8.30 0.53 -7.85
N TYR A 53 7.79 1.46 -7.05
CA TYR A 53 8.24 2.85 -7.09
C TYR A 53 9.69 3.01 -6.57
N GLN A 54 10.49 3.83 -7.29
CA GLN A 54 11.94 3.96 -7.04
C GLN A 54 12.27 4.44 -5.62
N THR A 55 11.37 5.17 -4.98
CA THR A 55 11.53 5.68 -3.60
C THR A 55 11.75 4.57 -2.58
N HIS A 56 11.14 3.40 -2.79
CA HIS A 56 11.31 2.22 -1.93
C HIS A 56 12.68 1.55 -2.10
N LYS A 57 13.42 1.87 -3.17
CA LYS A 57 14.67 1.18 -3.54
C LYS A 57 15.92 2.02 -3.35
N THR A 58 15.80 3.20 -2.75
CA THR A 58 16.93 4.08 -2.50
C THR A 58 17.94 3.45 -1.54
N PRO A 59 19.25 3.79 -1.63
CA PRO A 59 20.27 3.24 -0.74
C PRO A 59 19.93 3.42 0.75
N ALA A 60 19.41 4.59 1.13
CA ALA A 60 19.03 4.88 2.50
C ALA A 60 17.90 3.96 3.02
N VAL A 61 16.97 3.56 2.16
CA VAL A 61 15.91 2.61 2.52
C VAL A 61 16.48 1.20 2.65
N LYS A 62 17.31 0.78 1.69
CA LYS A 62 17.99 -0.53 1.74
C LYS A 62 18.82 -0.71 3.02
N THR A 63 19.65 0.28 3.37
CA THR A 63 20.44 0.26 4.61
C THR A 63 19.55 0.16 5.85
N ARG A 64 18.42 0.88 5.88
CA ARG A 64 17.49 0.77 7.01
C ARG A 64 16.90 -0.64 7.11
N LEU A 65 16.45 -1.22 6.01
CA LEU A 65 15.88 -2.58 6.03
C LEU A 65 16.92 -3.64 6.43
N GLN A 66 18.17 -3.49 6.01
CA GLN A 66 19.27 -4.36 6.45
C GLN A 66 19.50 -4.32 7.97
N ASN A 67 19.33 -3.14 8.59
CA ASN A 67 19.49 -2.96 10.03
C ASN A 67 18.25 -3.39 10.84
N HIS A 68 17.14 -3.71 10.18
CA HIS A 68 15.87 -4.10 10.82
C HIS A 68 15.34 -5.39 10.19
N PRO A 69 15.91 -6.56 10.53
CA PRO A 69 15.66 -7.82 9.82
C PRO A 69 14.21 -8.33 9.89
N ARG A 70 13.41 -7.84 10.84
CA ARG A 70 11.96 -8.12 10.93
C ARG A 70 11.14 -7.53 9.78
N PHE A 71 11.70 -6.61 8.98
CA PHE A 71 11.00 -6.03 7.84
C PHE A 71 11.28 -6.82 6.56
N HIS A 72 10.22 -7.35 5.95
CA HIS A 72 10.26 -8.06 4.67
C HIS A 72 9.52 -7.23 3.61
N MET A 73 10.26 -6.72 2.62
CA MET A 73 9.67 -6.00 1.48
C MET A 73 9.34 -6.96 0.33
N HIS A 74 8.08 -6.90 -0.12
CA HIS A 74 7.53 -7.59 -1.26
C HIS A 74 7.07 -6.56 -2.28
N PHE A 75 7.54 -6.66 -3.51
CA PHE A 75 7.16 -5.73 -4.57
C PHE A 75 6.15 -6.38 -5.51
N THR A 76 5.09 -5.65 -5.85
CA THR A 76 4.18 -6.09 -6.92
C THR A 76 4.91 -6.10 -8.26
N PRO A 77 4.65 -7.07 -9.15
CA PRO A 77 5.22 -7.08 -10.48
C PRO A 77 4.84 -5.83 -11.27
N THR A 78 5.70 -5.41 -12.20
CA THR A 78 5.40 -4.28 -13.09
C THR A 78 4.06 -4.50 -13.80
N TYR A 79 3.25 -3.43 -13.91
CA TYR A 79 1.90 -3.46 -14.48
C TYR A 79 0.88 -4.32 -13.73
N SER A 80 1.17 -4.76 -12.50
CA SER A 80 0.26 -5.54 -11.65
C SER A 80 -0.38 -4.70 -10.55
N SER A 81 -0.87 -3.53 -10.93
CA SER A 81 -1.51 -2.54 -10.06
C SER A 81 -2.72 -3.13 -9.32
N TRP A 82 -3.43 -4.07 -9.94
CA TRP A 82 -4.55 -4.83 -9.37
C TRP A 82 -4.20 -5.72 -8.16
N LEU A 83 -2.90 -6.05 -7.97
CA LEU A 83 -2.39 -6.74 -6.78
C LEU A 83 -2.08 -5.77 -5.64
N ASN A 84 -2.07 -4.46 -5.89
CA ASN A 84 -1.80 -3.47 -4.87
C ASN A 84 -3.09 -3.16 -4.08
N GLN A 85 -3.14 -3.60 -2.82
CA GLN A 85 -4.31 -3.37 -1.95
C GLN A 85 -4.59 -1.86 -1.75
N VAL A 86 -3.55 -1.04 -1.77
CA VAL A 86 -3.66 0.43 -1.70
C VAL A 86 -4.47 0.98 -2.87
N GLU A 87 -4.36 0.42 -4.08
CA GLU A 87 -5.15 0.91 -5.22
C GLU A 87 -6.63 0.57 -5.07
N ARG A 88 -6.95 -0.63 -4.55
CA ARG A 88 -8.34 -1.00 -4.23
C ARG A 88 -8.93 -0.10 -3.16
N PHE A 89 -8.12 0.23 -2.16
CA PHE A 89 -8.49 1.16 -1.12
C PHE A 89 -8.83 2.55 -1.66
N PHE A 90 -8.01 3.09 -2.56
CA PHE A 90 -8.35 4.34 -3.25
C PHE A 90 -9.64 4.24 -4.06
N GLY A 91 -9.98 3.05 -4.57
CA GLY A 91 -11.29 2.76 -5.15
C GLY A 91 -12.44 2.98 -4.16
N PHE A 92 -12.34 2.47 -2.93
CA PHE A 92 -13.36 2.69 -1.90
C PHE A 92 -13.49 4.16 -1.51
N VAL A 93 -12.36 4.85 -1.27
CA VAL A 93 -12.37 6.30 -1.01
C VAL A 93 -13.03 7.06 -2.17
N THR A 94 -12.76 6.64 -3.41
CA THR A 94 -13.36 7.28 -4.59
C THR A 94 -14.88 7.10 -4.64
N GLU A 95 -15.36 5.88 -4.43
CA GLU A 95 -16.79 5.58 -4.50
C GLU A 95 -17.60 6.16 -3.34
N ASP A 96 -17.06 6.07 -2.13
CA ASP A 96 -17.78 6.47 -0.91
C ASP A 96 -17.69 7.97 -0.65
N LEU A 97 -16.51 8.55 -0.88
CA LEU A 97 -16.24 9.97 -0.58
C LEU A 97 -16.21 10.82 -1.86
N LEU A 98 -15.29 10.55 -2.79
CA LEU A 98 -14.99 11.52 -3.86
C LEU A 98 -16.09 11.69 -4.89
N ARG A 99 -16.81 10.61 -5.25
CA ARG A 99 -17.85 10.66 -6.30
C ARG A 99 -19.11 11.43 -5.88
N ARG A 100 -19.33 11.60 -4.56
CA ARG A 100 -20.55 12.17 -3.97
C ARG A 100 -20.31 13.49 -3.24
N SER A 101 -19.07 13.97 -3.22
CA SER A 101 -18.68 15.15 -2.46
C SER A 101 -18.21 16.25 -3.40
N ASP A 102 -18.57 17.48 -3.06
CA ASP A 102 -18.03 18.68 -3.72
C ASP A 102 -17.16 19.41 -2.69
N HIS A 103 -15.86 19.48 -2.95
CA HIS A 103 -14.90 20.03 -1.99
C HIS A 103 -14.46 21.43 -2.44
N SER A 104 -14.76 22.42 -1.62
CA SER A 104 -14.45 23.84 -1.90
C SER A 104 -12.96 24.18 -1.76
N SER A 105 -12.15 23.28 -1.19
CA SER A 105 -10.70 23.44 -1.03
C SER A 105 -9.99 22.11 -0.82
N VAL A 106 -8.67 22.10 -1.05
CA VAL A 106 -7.80 20.96 -0.74
C VAL A 106 -7.86 20.61 0.75
N GLN A 107 -7.92 21.61 1.63
CA GLN A 107 -7.99 21.42 3.07
C GLN A 107 -9.29 20.72 3.50
N SER A 108 -10.42 21.06 2.85
CA SER A 108 -11.70 20.37 3.09
C SER A 108 -11.60 18.91 2.68
N LEU A 109 -11.07 18.64 1.48
CA LEU A 109 -10.84 17.28 0.99
C LEU A 109 -9.93 16.48 1.94
N GLU A 110 -8.86 17.10 2.46
CA GLU A 110 -7.96 16.47 3.42
C GLU A 110 -8.68 16.09 4.73
N ALA A 111 -9.49 17.00 5.27
CA ALA A 111 -10.24 16.75 6.49
C ALA A 111 -11.25 15.60 6.29
N ASP A 112 -11.93 15.58 5.15
CA ASP A 112 -12.91 14.55 4.83
C ASP A 112 -12.25 13.18 4.64
N ILE A 113 -11.10 13.11 3.97
CA ILE A 113 -10.31 11.86 3.85
C ILE A 113 -9.88 11.36 5.22
N ARG A 114 -9.36 12.23 6.12
CA ARG A 114 -8.95 11.81 7.47
C ARG A 114 -10.14 11.29 8.27
N LYS A 115 -11.28 11.97 8.20
CA LYS A 115 -12.51 11.55 8.86
C LYS A 115 -12.95 10.17 8.34
N TRP A 116 -13.03 10.01 7.02
CA TRP A 116 -13.40 8.74 6.40
C TRP A 116 -12.45 7.60 6.79
N VAL A 117 -11.13 7.85 6.83
CA VAL A 117 -10.13 6.85 7.28
C VAL A 117 -10.33 6.48 8.75
N SER A 118 -10.58 7.47 9.61
CA SER A 118 -10.86 7.23 11.03
C SER A 118 -12.11 6.37 11.21
N GLU A 119 -13.18 6.65 10.45
CA GLU A 119 -14.43 5.89 10.47
C GLU A 119 -14.21 4.47 9.94
N TRP A 120 -13.51 4.30 8.83
CA TRP A 120 -13.15 2.98 8.28
C TRP A 120 -12.40 2.12 9.29
N ASN A 121 -11.42 2.71 9.99
CA ASN A 121 -10.62 1.99 10.98
C ASN A 121 -11.42 1.52 12.22
N THR A 122 -12.64 2.01 12.46
CA THR A 122 -13.49 1.50 13.56
C THR A 122 -14.09 0.13 13.26
N ASN A 123 -14.33 -0.18 11.99
CA ASN A 123 -14.82 -1.47 11.54
C ASN A 123 -14.28 -1.76 10.13
N PRO A 124 -12.98 -2.08 10.00
CA PRO A 124 -12.36 -2.23 8.70
C PRO A 124 -12.93 -3.45 8.00
N THR A 125 -13.30 -3.30 6.74
CA THR A 125 -13.62 -4.48 5.91
C THR A 125 -12.30 -5.06 5.41
N PRO A 126 -11.91 -6.29 5.82
CA PRO A 126 -10.67 -6.88 5.37
C PRO A 126 -10.67 -7.11 3.86
N PHE A 127 -9.51 -6.98 3.22
CA PHE A 127 -9.38 -7.36 1.82
C PHE A 127 -9.44 -8.88 1.69
N THR A 128 -10.51 -9.38 1.07
CA THR A 128 -10.61 -10.79 0.73
C THR A 128 -10.00 -11.04 -0.63
N TRP A 129 -8.88 -11.75 -0.65
CA TRP A 129 -8.31 -12.30 -1.88
C TRP A 129 -9.25 -13.39 -2.41
N THR A 130 -9.93 -13.12 -3.52
CA THR A 130 -10.87 -14.08 -4.13
C THR A 130 -10.18 -15.17 -4.93
N LYS A 131 -8.89 -14.99 -5.25
CA LYS A 131 -8.04 -15.98 -5.92
C LYS A 131 -7.02 -16.52 -4.93
N THR A 132 -6.79 -17.83 -4.96
CA THR A 132 -5.71 -18.45 -4.18
C THR A 132 -4.34 -18.02 -4.72
N ALA A 133 -3.28 -18.20 -3.93
CA ALA A 133 -1.92 -17.92 -4.36
C ALA A 133 -1.57 -18.67 -5.66
N GLU A 134 -1.99 -19.92 -5.79
CA GLU A 134 -1.78 -20.78 -6.95
C GLU A 134 -2.49 -20.20 -8.19
N GLN A 135 -3.73 -19.75 -8.04
CA GLN A 135 -4.49 -19.13 -9.13
C GLN A 135 -3.87 -17.79 -9.58
N ILE A 136 -3.30 -17.03 -8.64
CA ILE A 136 -2.56 -15.80 -8.95
C ILE A 136 -1.29 -16.15 -9.73
N LEU A 137 -0.49 -17.11 -9.26
CA LEU A 137 0.74 -17.56 -9.90
C LEU A 137 0.48 -18.13 -11.29
N GLU A 138 -0.58 -18.91 -11.46
CA GLU A 138 -1.00 -19.46 -12.75
C GLU A 138 -1.39 -18.33 -13.72
N SER A 139 -2.16 -17.33 -13.25
CA SER A 139 -2.54 -16.17 -14.06
C SER A 139 -1.31 -15.37 -14.50
N ILE A 140 -0.32 -15.21 -13.63
CA ILE A 140 0.96 -14.55 -13.95
C ILE A 140 1.73 -15.38 -14.98
N GLY A 141 1.83 -16.70 -14.80
CA GLY A 141 2.48 -17.60 -15.74
C GLY A 141 1.86 -17.54 -17.15
N ARG A 142 0.53 -17.54 -17.24
CA ARG A 142 -0.19 -17.37 -18.52
C ARG A 142 0.10 -16.02 -19.18
N LEU A 143 0.16 -14.94 -18.39
CA LEU A 143 0.49 -13.60 -18.91
C LEU A 143 1.91 -13.57 -19.47
N LEU A 144 2.89 -14.06 -18.70
CA LEU A 144 4.29 -14.10 -19.09
C LEU A 144 4.49 -14.88 -20.39
N ASN A 145 3.89 -16.08 -20.50
CA ASN A 145 3.94 -16.91 -21.71
C ASN A 145 3.35 -16.20 -22.94
N ARG A 146 2.29 -15.42 -22.76
CA ARG A 146 1.65 -14.66 -23.85
C ARG A 146 2.50 -13.48 -24.30
N THR A 147 3.25 -12.86 -23.39
CA THR A 147 4.16 -11.73 -23.71
C THR A 147 5.52 -12.17 -24.24
N SER A 148 6.06 -13.31 -23.79
CA SER A 148 7.33 -13.85 -24.27
C SER A 148 7.24 -14.57 -25.61
N GLY A 149 6.02 -14.90 -26.07
CA GLY A 149 5.74 -15.44 -27.40
C GLY A 149 5.51 -14.38 -28.49
N ALA A 150 5.50 -13.09 -28.15
CA ALA A 150 5.52 -12.02 -29.15
C ALA A 150 6.97 -11.87 -29.65
N GLY A 151 7.32 -12.64 -30.68
CA GLY A 151 8.65 -12.65 -31.28
C GLY A 151 9.11 -11.23 -31.66
N HIS A 152 10.23 -10.83 -31.07
CA HIS A 152 11.21 -9.94 -31.69
C HIS A 152 12.41 -10.78 -32.10
#